data_AF-A0A397VUL5-F1
#
_entry.id   AF-A0A397VUL5-F1
#
_cell.length_a   1.000
_cell.length_b   1.000
_cell.length_c   1.000
_cell.angle_alpha   90.00
_cell.angle_beta   90.00
_cell.angle_gamma   90.00
#
_symmetry.space_group_name_H-M   'P 1'
#
loop_
_entity.id
_entity.type
_entity.pdbx_description
1 polymer ?
#
loop_
_entity_poly.entity_id
_entity_poly.type
_entity_poly.pdbx_seq_one_letter_code
_entity_poly.pdbx_strand_id
1 'polypeptide(L)'
;RRFHNIKKVIYALPNDEEESDRLRLQHFLIRYIWQSNFSAPIEHILSKPGSKILDVGCGAASWSFDMATSYPLTNIVGLDISPLQPTQIKPKNFTFVKANILEGLPFDDNTFDFV
;
A
#
# COMPACT_ATOMS: atom_id res chain seq x y z
N ARG A 1 -21.82 7.45 4.74
CA ARG A 1 -20.38 7.17 4.94
C ARG A 1 -20.22 6.03 5.94
N ARG A 2 -19.40 5.01 5.66
CA ARG A 2 -19.07 3.86 6.55
C ARG A 2 -17.72 4.10 7.20
N PHE A 3 -17.58 3.80 8.49
CA PHE A 3 -16.33 3.99 9.24
C PHE A 3 -15.83 2.68 9.86
N HIS A 4 -14.58 2.70 10.30
CA HIS A 4 -13.94 1.59 11.00
C HIS A 4 -14.63 1.32 12.34
N ASN A 5 -15.12 0.09 12.53
CA ASN A 5 -15.68 -0.38 13.81
C ASN A 5 -14.74 -1.38 14.48
N ILE A 6 -13.51 -0.96 14.73
CA ILE A 6 -12.44 -1.79 15.33
C ILE A 6 -12.03 -1.14 16.64
N LYS A 7 -12.06 -1.91 17.74
CA LYS A 7 -11.61 -1.42 19.06
C LYS A 7 -10.14 -0.99 18.96
N LYS A 8 -9.78 0.11 19.63
CA LYS A 8 -8.42 0.73 19.63
C LYS A 8 -7.95 1.36 18.32
N VAL A 9 -8.76 1.35 17.25
CA VAL A 9 -8.44 2.10 16.03
C VAL A 9 -8.98 3.52 16.17
N ILE A 10 -8.09 4.50 16.08
CA ILE A 10 -8.43 5.93 16.07
C ILE A 10 -8.12 6.46 14.67
N TYR A 11 -8.94 6.09 13.69
CA TYR A 11 -8.83 6.59 12.32
C TYR A 11 -10.13 7.25 11.91
N ALA A 12 -10.06 8.56 11.63
CA ALA A 12 -11.22 9.41 11.46
C ALA A 12 -11.84 9.32 10.05
N LEU A 13 -11.09 8.81 9.06
CA LEU A 13 -11.59 8.74 7.70
C LEU A 13 -12.49 7.50 7.49
N PRO A 14 -13.47 7.60 6.57
CA PRO A 14 -14.35 6.48 6.20
C PRO A 14 -13.59 5.31 5.56
N ASN A 15 -14.28 4.20 5.35
CA ASN A 15 -13.76 3.02 4.64
C ASN A 15 -14.78 2.44 3.66
N ASP A 16 -15.61 3.29 3.06
CA ASP A 16 -16.56 2.91 2.00
C ASP A 16 -15.94 3.08 0.59
N GLU A 17 -16.72 2.70 -0.43
CA GLU A 17 -16.32 2.79 -1.84
C GLU A 17 -16.02 4.23 -2.27
N GLU A 18 -16.81 5.20 -1.80
CA GLU A 18 -16.58 6.62 -2.09
C GLU A 18 -15.23 7.10 -1.52
N GLU A 19 -14.82 6.62 -0.34
CA GLU A 19 -13.46 6.87 0.16
C GLU A 19 -12.39 6.18 -0.67
N SER A 20 -12.60 4.95 -1.11
CA SER A 20 -11.66 4.25 -2.00
C SER A 20 -11.44 5.01 -3.31
N ASP A 21 -12.50 5.57 -3.90
CA ASP A 21 -12.40 6.42 -5.09
C ASP A 21 -11.66 7.72 -4.81
N ARG A 22 -11.92 8.36 -3.66
CA ARG A 22 -11.17 9.55 -3.21
C ARG A 22 -9.68 9.26 -3.07
N LEU A 23 -9.30 8.14 -2.45
CA LEU A 23 -7.91 7.71 -2.28
C LEU A 23 -7.23 7.42 -3.63
N ARG A 24 -7.96 6.77 -4.55
CA ARG A 24 -7.45 6.51 -5.92
C ARG A 24 -7.20 7.81 -6.68
N LEU A 25 -8.13 8.77 -6.63
CA LEU A 25 -7.95 10.09 -7.24
C LEU A 25 -6.74 10.82 -6.63
N GLN A 26 -6.62 10.81 -5.30
CA GLN A 26 -5.49 11.41 -4.59
C GLN A 26 -4.16 10.83 -5.07
N HIS A 27 -4.04 9.50 -5.17
CA HIS A 27 -2.83 8.84 -5.68
C HIS A 27 -2.46 9.34 -7.08
N PHE A 28 -3.40 9.33 -8.03
CA PHE A 28 -3.13 9.79 -9.39
C PHE A 28 -2.73 11.27 -9.46
N LEU A 29 -3.36 12.13 -8.66
CA LEU A 29 -3.00 13.56 -8.60
C LEU A 29 -1.58 13.76 -8.05
N ILE A 30 -1.23 13.09 -6.95
CA ILE A 30 0.11 13.18 -6.34
C ILE A 30 1.15 12.67 -7.32
N ARG A 31 0.94 11.49 -7.91
CA ARG A 31 1.85 10.90 -8.90
C ARG A 31 1.99 11.80 -10.13
N TYR A 32 0.92 12.44 -10.59
CA TYR A 32 0.98 13.38 -11.71
C TYR A 32 1.77 14.65 -11.37
N ILE A 33 1.59 15.22 -10.17
CA ILE A 33 2.37 16.40 -9.76
C ILE A 33 3.85 16.04 -9.60
N TRP A 34 4.13 14.90 -8.98
CA TRP A 34 5.49 14.49 -8.62
C TRP A 34 6.23 13.76 -9.75
N GLN A 35 5.51 13.32 -10.80
CA GLN A 35 6.01 12.53 -11.92
C GLN A 35 6.73 11.23 -11.52
N SER A 36 6.54 10.78 -10.27
CA SER A 36 7.10 9.54 -9.73
C SER A 36 6.25 9.07 -8.54
N ASN A 37 6.40 7.78 -8.18
CA ASN A 37 5.78 7.19 -6.99
C ASN A 37 6.64 7.35 -5.72
N PHE A 38 7.94 7.62 -5.87
CA PHE A 38 8.89 7.78 -4.77
C PHE A 38 10.05 8.69 -5.19
N SER A 39 10.84 9.16 -4.23
CA SER A 39 12.02 10.01 -4.48
C SER A 39 13.32 9.40 -3.96
N ALA A 40 13.25 8.27 -3.24
CA ALA A 40 14.43 7.61 -2.71
C ALA A 40 15.25 6.97 -3.85
N PRO A 41 16.59 7.02 -3.82
CA PRO A 41 17.44 6.51 -4.90
C PRO A 41 17.59 4.97 -4.83
N ILE A 42 16.48 4.25 -4.94
CA ILE A 42 16.37 2.80 -4.69
C ILE A 42 16.06 1.99 -5.95
N GLU A 43 16.03 2.60 -7.13
CA GLU A 43 15.69 1.94 -8.40
C GLU A 43 16.58 0.72 -8.67
N HIS A 44 17.85 0.81 -8.27
CA HIS A 44 18.83 -0.28 -8.38
C HIS A 44 18.52 -1.47 -7.46
N ILE A 45 17.77 -1.26 -6.37
CA ILE A 45 17.28 -2.30 -5.46
C ILE A 45 16.00 -2.90 -6.04
N LEU A 46 15.07 -2.05 -6.49
CA LEU A 46 13.77 -2.49 -7.04
C LEU A 46 13.92 -3.26 -8.37
N SER A 47 15.02 -3.03 -9.08
CA SER A 47 15.35 -3.80 -10.29
C SER A 47 15.90 -5.20 -10.00
N LYS A 48 16.20 -5.53 -8.74
CA LYS A 48 16.72 -6.85 -8.35
C LYS A 48 15.57 -7.79 -7.98
N PRO A 49 15.62 -9.06 -8.46
CA PRO A 49 14.69 -10.09 -8.02
C PRO A 49 14.68 -10.26 -6.50
N GLY A 50 13.48 -10.30 -5.93
CA GLY A 50 13.28 -10.61 -4.52
C GLY A 50 13.35 -9.42 -3.56
N SER A 51 13.53 -8.20 -4.09
CA SER A 51 13.35 -6.97 -3.30
C SER A 51 11.93 -6.89 -2.72
N LYS A 52 11.78 -6.27 -1.55
CA LYS A 52 10.52 -6.19 -0.80
C LYS A 52 10.19 -4.77 -0.39
N ILE A 53 8.97 -4.34 -0.66
CA ILE A 53 8.42 -3.06 -0.22
C ILE A 53 7.23 -3.31 0.71
N LEU A 54 7.14 -2.50 1.77
CA LEU A 54 5.95 -2.41 2.62
C LEU A 54 5.23 -1.08 2.38
N ASP A 55 3.96 -1.11 2.01
CA ASP A 55 3.08 0.07 1.92
C ASP A 55 2.18 0.09 3.16
N VAL A 56 2.47 0.97 4.12
CA VAL A 56 1.75 1.09 5.40
C VAL A 56 0.54 2.01 5.26
N GLY A 57 -0.64 1.52 5.61
CA GLY A 57 -1.89 2.25 5.40
C GLY A 57 -2.27 2.27 3.91
N CYS A 58 -2.11 1.14 3.22
CA CYS A 58 -2.22 1.08 1.77
C CYS A 58 -3.61 1.43 1.23
N GLY A 59 -4.66 1.43 2.06
CA GLY A 59 -6.03 1.78 1.69
C GLY A 59 -6.51 1.00 0.45
N ALA A 60 -6.91 1.72 -0.59
CA ALA A 60 -7.34 1.15 -1.88
C ALA A 60 -6.21 0.49 -2.70
N ALA A 61 -4.98 0.46 -2.17
CA ALA A 61 -3.76 -0.13 -2.75
C ALA A 61 -3.34 0.44 -4.11
N SER A 62 -3.77 1.67 -4.44
CA SER A 62 -3.46 2.28 -5.76
C SER A 62 -1.95 2.48 -5.95
N TRP A 63 -1.26 2.99 -4.94
CA TRP A 63 0.20 3.13 -4.97
C TRP A 63 0.91 1.77 -5.05
N SER A 64 0.52 0.84 -4.17
CA SER A 64 0.99 -0.55 -4.19
C SER A 64 0.86 -1.22 -5.56
N PHE A 65 -0.28 -1.04 -6.25
CA PHE A 65 -0.54 -1.67 -7.54
C PHE A 65 0.30 -1.04 -8.66
N ASP A 66 0.47 0.28 -8.64
CA ASP A 66 1.34 0.97 -9.60
C ASP A 66 2.80 0.51 -9.41
N MET A 67 3.28 0.45 -8.16
CA MET A 67 4.63 -0.04 -7.86
C MET A 67 4.82 -1.50 -8.27
N ALA A 68 3.87 -2.37 -7.95
CA ALA A 68 3.92 -3.78 -8.33
C ALA A 68 3.92 -3.97 -9.85
N THR A 69 3.22 -3.11 -10.59
CA THR A 69 3.18 -3.14 -12.06
C THR A 69 4.48 -2.62 -12.68
N SER A 70 5.05 -1.54 -12.14
CA SER A 70 6.32 -0.97 -12.62
C SER A 70 7.54 -1.83 -12.26
N TYR A 71 7.50 -2.53 -11.12
CA TYR A 71 8.59 -3.37 -10.62
C TYR A 71 8.12 -4.81 -10.41
N PRO A 72 7.94 -5.60 -11.48
CA PRO A 72 7.38 -6.95 -11.40
C PRO A 72 8.29 -7.95 -10.66
N LEU A 73 9.55 -7.60 -10.41
CA LEU A 73 10.53 -8.40 -9.67
C LEU A 73 10.55 -8.12 -8.16
N THR A 74 9.86 -7.06 -7.73
CA THR A 74 9.72 -6.64 -6.34
C THR A 74 8.43 -7.19 -5.77
N ASN A 75 8.47 -7.72 -4.55
CA ASN A 75 7.30 -8.12 -3.81
C ASN A 75 6.77 -6.92 -3.02
N ILE A 76 5.52 -6.52 -3.30
CA ILE A 76 4.86 -5.41 -2.61
C ILE A 76 3.90 -5.99 -1.57
N VAL A 77 4.04 -5.54 -0.33
CA VAL A 77 3.13 -5.89 0.76
C VAL A 77 2.37 -4.65 1.18
N GLY A 78 1.05 -4.63 0.98
CA GLY A 78 0.18 -3.59 1.52
C GLY A 78 -0.32 -4.00 2.90
N LEU A 79 -0.20 -3.10 3.88
CA LEU A 79 -0.71 -3.28 5.23
C LEU A 79 -1.79 -2.26 5.52
N ASP A 80 -2.97 -2.71 5.92
CA ASP A 80 -4.05 -1.81 6.36
C ASP A 80 -4.98 -2.48 7.38
N ILE A 81 -5.66 -1.68 8.19
CA ILE A 81 -6.71 -2.14 9.11
C ILE A 81 -7.98 -2.58 8.37
N SER A 82 -8.19 -2.13 7.13
CA SER A 82 -9.36 -2.44 6.30
C SER A 82 -8.98 -2.98 4.93
N PRO A 83 -9.56 -4.11 4.50
CA PRO A 83 -9.30 -4.68 3.18
C PRO A 83 -10.07 -3.92 2.10
N LEU A 84 -9.54 -2.77 1.67
CA LEU A 84 -10.17 -1.91 0.65
C LEU A 84 -9.61 -2.13 -0.76
N GLN A 85 -8.52 -2.89 -0.89
CA GLN A 85 -7.90 -3.22 -2.16
C GLN A 85 -8.83 -4.05 -3.07
N PRO A 86 -8.79 -3.84 -4.40
CA PRO A 86 -9.45 -4.74 -5.34
C PRO A 86 -8.91 -6.17 -5.23
N THR A 87 -9.80 -7.16 -5.13
CA THR A 87 -9.42 -8.57 -4.96
C THR A 87 -9.39 -9.35 -6.28
N GLN A 88 -10.19 -8.95 -7.26
CA GLN A 88 -10.31 -9.64 -8.55
C GLN A 88 -9.20 -9.26 -9.54
N ILE A 89 -8.78 -8.00 -9.52
CA ILE A 89 -7.77 -7.45 -10.44
C ILE A 89 -6.63 -6.91 -9.58
N LYS A 90 -5.67 -7.78 -9.24
CA LYS A 90 -4.49 -7.42 -8.45
C LYS A 90 -3.20 -7.96 -9.10
N PRO A 91 -2.07 -7.24 -9.01
CA PRO A 91 -0.77 -7.74 -9.46
C PRO A 91 -0.37 -9.03 -8.73
N LYS A 92 0.35 -9.92 -9.43
CA LYS A 92 0.77 -11.22 -8.88
C LYS A 92 1.77 -11.10 -7.73
N ASN A 93 2.59 -10.06 -7.77
CA ASN A 93 3.61 -9.71 -6.78
C ASN A 93 3.08 -8.80 -5.66
N PHE A 94 1.76 -8.66 -5.52
CA PHE A 94 1.13 -7.92 -4.42
C PHE A 94 0.45 -8.84 -3.40
N THR A 95 0.77 -8.62 -2.12
CA THR A 95 0.15 -9.29 -0.97
C THR A 95 -0.46 -8.26 -0.03
N PHE A 96 -1.66 -8.54 0.50
CA PHE A 96 -2.30 -7.70 1.50
C PHE A 96 -2.23 -8.35 2.88
N VAL A 97 -1.92 -7.55 3.90
CA VAL A 97 -1.88 -7.96 5.30
C VAL A 97 -2.82 -7.05 6.10
N LYS A 98 -3.82 -7.66 6.74
CA LYS A 98 -4.72 -6.93 7.64
C LYS A 98 -4.07 -6.79 9.01
N ALA A 99 -3.63 -5.59 9.38
CA ALA A 99 -3.04 -5.34 10.69
C ALA A 99 -3.21 -3.89 11.13
N ASN A 100 -3.14 -3.64 12.45
CA ASN A 100 -3.10 -2.31 13.01
C ASN A 100 -1.64 -1.92 13.29
N ILE A 101 -1.12 -0.94 12.55
CA ILE A 101 0.27 -0.48 12.71
C ILE A 101 0.59 -0.03 14.14
N LEU A 102 -0.41 0.46 14.89
CA LEU A 102 -0.24 0.89 16.28
C LEU A 102 -0.06 -0.28 17.26
N GLU A 103 -0.33 -1.51 16.83
CA GLU A 103 -0.06 -2.73 17.60
C GLU A 103 1.27 -3.39 17.19
N GLY A 104 2.02 -2.75 16.28
CA GLY A 104 3.28 -3.25 15.74
C GLY A 104 3.14 -3.84 14.34
N LEU A 105 4.29 -4.06 13.69
CA LEU A 105 4.37 -4.70 12.39
C LEU A 105 4.42 -6.23 12.56
N PRO A 106 3.58 -7.01 11.84
CA PRO A 106 3.59 -8.46 11.91
C PRO A 106 4.67 -9.08 11.01
N PHE A 107 5.87 -8.51 11.04
CA PHE A 107 7.00 -8.91 10.20
C PHE A 107 8.28 -8.94 11.03
N ASP A 108 9.23 -9.79 10.66
CA ASP A 108 10.55 -9.81 11.28
C ASP A 108 11.33 -8.52 10.96
N ASP A 109 12.24 -8.15 11.84
CA ASP A 109 13.13 -7.01 11.62
C ASP A 109 13.94 -7.17 10.31
N ASN A 110 14.20 -6.05 9.63
CA ASN A 110 14.96 -6.01 8.37
C ASN A 110 14.35 -6.83 7.22
N THR A 111 13.03 -7.02 7.22
CA THR A 111 12.33 -7.74 6.14
C THR A 111 12.21 -6.95 4.83
N PHE A 112 12.09 -5.62 4.91
CA PHE A 112 11.79 -4.76 3.75
C PHE A 112 12.96 -3.85 3.40
N ASP A 113 13.18 -3.69 2.09
CA ASP A 113 14.22 -2.80 1.56
C ASP A 113 13.73 -1.34 1.50
N PHE A 114 12.41 -1.13 1.44
CA PHE A 114 11.76 0.17 1.41
C PHE A 114 10.38 0.10 2.06
N VAL A 115 10.01 1.18 2.76
CA VAL A 115 8.73 1.35 3.48
C VAL A 115 8.18 2.72 3.16
#